data_AF-A0A1F3XWT8-F1
#
_entry.id   AF-A0A1F3XWT8-F1
#
_cell.length_a   1.000
_cell.length_b   1.000
_cell.length_c   1.000
_cell.angle_alpha   90.00
_cell.angle_beta   90.00
_cell.angle_gamma   90.00
#
_symmetry.space_group_name_H-M   'P 1'
#
loop_
_entity.id
_entity.type
_entity.pdbx_description
1 polymer ?
#
loop_
_entity_poly.entity_id
_entity_poly.type
_entity_poly.pdbx_seq_one_letter_code
_entity_poly.pdbx_strand_id
1 'polypeptide(L)'
;MGLVVPFSEFKNYYAAICGTPTLARGTVLDTNILISLTYEVKNNHDEVAAFFQECLVPERDGGFRVFTTVNTRSEFLDFIRRLLMTENLRDVIDESSAWKIPARAKAHIQYQSGLLKRREQQSGDPVFNDTQIKMIKSSFSAGNFSGNAGWLVLCQDFLDRRLDEFEEHLAAYGIEYISQHEPDQEELFRKKIDWHEAKRIAEVTCLSLSDAMIINAFQCSRFPFIVSSDFDLGYAVLASKELKDVVMPDSVVRKYRDYHFEEYTE
;
A
#
# COMPACT_ATOMS: atom_id res chain seq x y z
N MET A 1 -2.68 -25.05 3.15
CA MET A 1 -3.40 -23.79 3.43
C MET A 1 -2.39 -22.86 4.01
N GLY A 2 -2.29 -21.64 3.48
CA GLY A 2 -1.45 -20.64 4.11
C GLY A 2 -2.02 -20.27 5.47
N LEU A 3 -1.14 -19.82 6.35
CA LEU A 3 -1.50 -19.37 7.68
C LEU A 3 -1.75 -17.86 7.67
N VAL A 4 -2.78 -17.43 8.40
CA VAL A 4 -2.94 -16.03 8.82
C VAL A 4 -2.37 -15.90 10.22
N VAL A 5 -1.23 -15.25 10.33
CA VAL A 5 -0.46 -15.11 11.57
C VAL A 5 -0.69 -13.72 12.15
N PRO A 6 -1.21 -13.57 13.37
CA PRO A 6 -1.32 -12.26 14.01
C PRO A 6 0.06 -11.71 14.41
N PHE A 7 0.21 -10.38 14.44
CA PHE A 7 1.46 -9.72 14.86
C PHE A 7 1.93 -10.20 16.24
N SER A 8 1.02 -10.41 17.19
CA SER A 8 1.33 -10.94 18.52
C SER A 8 2.00 -12.32 18.53
N GLU A 9 1.79 -13.14 17.49
CA GLU A 9 2.36 -14.49 17.37
C GLU A 9 3.58 -14.54 16.45
N PHE A 10 3.92 -13.43 15.80
CA PHE A 10 4.95 -13.37 14.77
C PHE A 10 6.30 -13.92 15.25
N LYS A 11 6.76 -13.59 16.46
CA LYS A 11 8.08 -14.03 16.94
C LYS A 11 8.17 -15.56 17.03
N ASN A 12 7.10 -16.21 17.50
CA ASN A 12 7.04 -17.67 17.60
C ASN A 12 6.97 -18.30 16.21
N TYR A 13 6.13 -17.74 15.34
CA TYR A 13 6.01 -18.17 13.95
C TYR A 13 7.35 -18.06 13.22
N TYR A 14 7.99 -16.90 13.27
CA TYR A 14 9.25 -16.63 12.59
C TYR A 14 10.38 -17.52 13.11
N ALA A 15 10.47 -17.75 14.43
CA ALA A 15 11.43 -18.69 15.00
C ALA A 15 11.26 -20.12 14.49
N ALA A 16 10.02 -20.55 14.20
CA ALA A 16 9.74 -21.89 13.69
C ALA A 16 10.14 -22.08 12.21
N ILE A 17 10.11 -21.01 11.41
CA ILE A 17 10.46 -21.07 9.98
C ILE A 17 11.89 -20.61 9.70
N CYS A 18 12.51 -19.88 10.62
CA CYS A 18 13.88 -19.38 10.50
C CYS A 18 14.87 -20.55 10.41
N GLY A 19 15.82 -20.48 9.46
CA GLY A 19 16.80 -21.53 9.22
C GLY A 19 16.37 -22.59 8.19
N THR A 20 15.15 -22.49 7.62
CA THR A 20 14.74 -23.33 6.49
C THR A 20 15.58 -22.99 5.25
N PRO A 21 16.42 -23.91 4.71
CA PRO A 21 17.40 -23.57 3.66
C PRO A 21 16.80 -23.08 2.33
N THR A 22 15.53 -23.41 2.07
CA THR A 22 14.82 -23.05 0.84
C THR A 22 14.16 -21.68 0.89
N LEU A 23 14.12 -21.04 2.08
CA LEU A 23 13.45 -19.77 2.30
C LEU A 23 14.47 -18.63 2.38
N ALA A 24 14.17 -17.53 1.69
CA ALA A 24 14.94 -16.31 1.83
C ALA A 24 14.59 -15.62 3.16
N ARG A 25 15.59 -15.04 3.83
CA ARG A 25 15.40 -14.24 5.04
C ARG A 25 14.83 -12.87 4.68
N GLY A 26 13.52 -12.80 4.52
CA GLY A 26 12.86 -11.54 4.22
C GLY A 26 11.36 -11.68 4.06
N THR A 27 10.72 -10.57 3.75
CA THR A 27 9.27 -10.50 3.51
C THR A 27 8.95 -9.44 2.47
N VAL A 28 7.72 -9.49 1.95
CA VAL A 28 7.11 -8.43 1.15
C VAL A 28 6.12 -7.68 2.03
N LEU A 29 6.10 -6.35 1.91
CA LEU A 29 5.06 -5.52 2.49
C LEU A 29 3.98 -5.24 1.45
N ASP A 30 2.74 -5.32 1.88
CA ASP A 30 1.59 -4.87 1.11
C ASP A 30 1.42 -3.32 1.19
N THR A 31 0.65 -2.74 0.27
CA THR A 31 0.47 -1.29 0.12
C THR A 31 -0.09 -0.67 1.40
N ASN A 32 -1.09 -1.31 2.01
CA ASN A 32 -1.71 -0.81 3.23
C ASN A 32 -0.75 -0.77 4.43
N ILE A 33 0.28 -1.62 4.44
CA ILE A 33 1.33 -1.59 5.47
C ILE A 33 2.23 -0.39 5.24
N LEU A 34 2.67 -0.15 4.00
CA LEU A 34 3.47 1.05 3.68
C LEU A 34 2.72 2.33 4.04
N ILE A 35 1.46 2.45 3.64
CA ILE A 35 0.64 3.61 3.97
C ILE A 35 0.49 3.74 5.49
N SER A 36 0.21 2.65 6.20
CA SER A 36 0.08 2.71 7.66
C SER A 36 1.40 3.04 8.35
N LEU A 37 2.57 2.73 7.77
CA LEU A 37 3.87 3.14 8.32
C LEU A 37 4.13 4.64 8.15
N THR A 38 3.67 5.25 7.06
CA THR A 38 4.01 6.64 6.72
C THR A 38 2.89 7.65 7.01
N TYR A 39 1.67 7.19 7.26
CA TYR A 39 0.49 8.03 7.38
C TYR A 39 -0.26 7.76 8.69
N GLU A 40 0.02 8.58 9.70
CA GLU A 40 -0.39 8.40 11.11
C GLU A 40 -1.91 8.40 11.32
N VAL A 41 -2.68 8.97 10.38
CA VAL A 41 -4.14 9.02 10.46
C VAL A 41 -4.78 7.64 10.23
N LYS A 42 -4.01 6.63 9.76
CA LYS A 42 -4.52 5.27 9.62
C LYS A 42 -4.81 4.62 10.96
N ASN A 43 -5.96 3.96 11.06
CA ASN A 43 -6.39 3.24 12.27
C ASN A 43 -5.39 2.18 12.75
N ASN A 44 -4.59 1.60 11.85
CA ASN A 44 -3.62 0.57 12.18
C ASN A 44 -2.18 1.13 12.27
N HIS A 45 -1.98 2.45 12.25
CA HIS A 45 -0.65 3.07 12.24
C HIS A 45 0.21 2.58 13.42
N ASP A 46 -0.28 2.76 14.65
CA ASP A 46 0.48 2.41 15.87
C ASP A 46 0.84 0.92 15.91
N GLU A 47 -0.11 0.05 15.58
CA GLU A 47 0.06 -1.40 15.58
C GLU A 47 1.10 -1.84 14.52
N VAL A 48 1.04 -1.25 13.32
CA VAL A 48 1.98 -1.53 12.23
C VAL A 48 3.36 -0.96 12.52
N ALA A 49 3.45 0.26 13.05
CA ALA A 49 4.71 0.91 13.41
C ALA A 49 5.43 0.14 14.52
N ALA A 50 4.71 -0.27 15.58
CA ALA A 50 5.24 -1.11 16.65
C ALA A 50 5.73 -2.46 16.10
N PHE A 51 4.92 -3.14 15.29
CA PHE A 51 5.34 -4.40 14.67
C PHE A 51 6.63 -4.24 13.84
N PHE A 52 6.70 -3.21 13.00
CA PHE A 52 7.89 -2.97 12.19
C PHE A 52 9.14 -2.75 13.04
N GLN A 53 9.06 -1.89 14.06
CA GLN A 53 10.20 -1.54 14.92
C GLN A 53 10.61 -2.66 15.88
N GLU A 54 9.65 -3.41 16.43
CA GLU A 54 9.91 -4.40 17.47
C GLU A 54 10.12 -5.82 16.93
N CYS A 55 9.69 -6.09 15.70
CA CYS A 55 9.73 -7.43 15.11
C CYS A 55 10.54 -7.52 13.82
N LEU A 56 10.46 -6.53 12.90
CA LEU A 56 11.17 -6.62 11.62
C LEU A 56 12.55 -5.96 11.64
N VAL A 57 12.67 -4.78 12.26
CA VAL A 57 13.95 -4.05 12.36
C VAL A 57 15.03 -4.86 13.10
N PRO A 58 14.76 -5.52 14.25
CA PRO A 58 15.79 -6.27 14.98
C PRO A 58 16.35 -7.47 14.19
N GLU A 59 15.57 -8.04 13.27
CA GLU A 59 15.99 -9.19 12.47
C GLU A 59 16.98 -8.83 11.36
N ARG A 60 17.17 -7.53 11.09
CA ARG A 60 18.07 -7.04 10.03
C ARG A 60 19.54 -7.33 10.29
N ASP A 61 19.96 -7.33 11.56
CA ASP A 61 21.32 -7.73 11.94
C ASP A 61 21.59 -9.21 11.58
N GLY A 62 20.53 -10.01 11.50
CA GLY A 62 20.57 -11.38 10.99
C GLY A 62 20.49 -11.49 9.46
N GLY A 63 20.45 -10.37 8.73
CA GLY A 63 20.30 -10.36 7.27
C GLY A 63 18.85 -10.46 6.79
N PHE A 64 17.86 -10.20 7.65
CA PHE A 64 16.46 -10.11 7.22
C PHE A 64 16.24 -8.85 6.37
N ARG A 65 15.63 -9.00 5.21
CA ARG A 65 15.36 -7.92 4.25
C ARG A 65 13.86 -7.71 4.04
N VAL A 66 13.45 -6.45 3.86
CA VAL A 66 12.04 -6.07 3.70
C VAL A 66 11.84 -5.49 2.32
N PHE A 67 10.90 -6.03 1.55
CA PHE A 67 10.71 -5.68 0.15
C PHE A 67 9.31 -5.17 -0.17
N THR A 68 9.19 -4.51 -1.32
CA THR A 68 7.95 -4.05 -1.93
C THR A 68 7.92 -4.46 -3.39
N THR A 69 6.75 -4.84 -3.90
CA THR A 69 6.58 -5.17 -5.31
C THR A 69 6.34 -3.91 -6.16
N VAL A 70 6.34 -4.06 -7.49
CA VAL A 70 6.03 -2.95 -8.41
C VAL A 70 4.61 -2.41 -8.20
N ASN A 71 3.64 -3.30 -8.00
CA ASN A 71 2.26 -2.95 -7.72
C ASN A 71 2.15 -2.22 -6.38
N THR A 72 2.78 -2.77 -5.34
CA THR A 72 2.83 -2.16 -4.00
C THR A 72 3.37 -0.72 -4.07
N ARG A 73 4.50 -0.54 -4.76
CA ARG A 73 5.17 0.76 -4.85
C ARG A 73 4.37 1.76 -5.70
N SER A 74 3.79 1.30 -6.80
CA SER A 74 2.91 2.12 -7.64
C SER A 74 1.69 2.62 -6.87
N GLU A 75 1.02 1.75 -6.10
CA GLU A 75 -0.16 2.14 -5.33
C GLU A 75 0.18 3.06 -4.17
N PHE A 76 1.32 2.81 -3.49
CA PHE A 76 1.83 3.69 -2.45
C PHE A 76 2.11 5.09 -3.00
N LEU A 77 2.84 5.22 -4.10
CA LEU A 77 3.14 6.52 -4.70
C LEU A 77 1.89 7.22 -5.24
N ASP A 78 0.89 6.48 -5.75
CA ASP A 78 -0.40 7.08 -6.11
C ASP A 78 -1.15 7.59 -4.87
N PHE A 79 -1.12 6.86 -3.76
CA PHE A 79 -1.68 7.35 -2.50
C PHE A 79 -1.00 8.65 -2.04
N ILE A 80 0.33 8.68 -2.02
CA ILE A 80 1.11 9.88 -1.65
C ILE A 80 0.80 11.05 -2.58
N ARG A 81 0.75 10.82 -3.90
CA ARG A 81 0.33 11.83 -4.89
C ARG A 81 -1.05 12.41 -4.52
N ARG A 82 -2.01 11.55 -4.18
CA ARG A 82 -3.36 11.99 -3.81
C ARG A 82 -3.37 12.75 -2.49
N LEU A 83 -2.59 12.31 -1.50
CA LEU A 83 -2.43 12.99 -0.21
C LEU A 83 -1.89 14.41 -0.41
N LEU A 84 -0.73 14.55 -1.06
CA LEU A 84 -0.09 15.84 -1.34
C LEU A 84 -1.02 16.77 -2.12
N MET A 85 -1.70 16.25 -3.15
CA MET A 85 -2.68 17.04 -3.89
C MET A 85 -3.85 17.48 -3.02
N THR A 86 -4.33 16.63 -2.10
CA THR A 86 -5.46 16.95 -1.23
C THR A 86 -5.12 18.08 -0.28
N GLU A 87 -3.97 17.98 0.39
CA GLU A 87 -3.49 18.99 1.34
C GLU A 87 -3.30 20.33 0.63
N ASN A 88 -2.49 20.36 -0.43
CA ASN A 88 -2.18 21.60 -1.13
C ASN A 88 -3.40 22.22 -1.81
N LEU A 89 -4.33 21.44 -2.38
CA LEU A 89 -5.56 22.00 -2.95
C LEU A 89 -6.44 22.63 -1.85
N ARG A 90 -6.48 22.06 -0.65
CA ARG A 90 -7.20 22.66 0.49
C ARG A 90 -6.54 23.96 0.95
N ASP A 91 -5.22 24.05 0.92
CA ASP A 91 -4.49 25.26 1.31
C ASP A 91 -4.63 26.38 0.27
N VAL A 92 -4.73 26.03 -1.02
CA VAL A 92 -4.94 26.99 -2.11
C VAL A 92 -6.26 27.77 -2.00
N ILE A 93 -7.29 27.17 -1.39
CA ILE A 93 -8.60 27.83 -1.26
C ILE A 93 -8.73 28.68 0.00
N ASP A 94 -7.74 28.60 0.91
CA ASP A 94 -7.69 29.43 2.12
C ASP A 94 -7.64 30.92 1.78
N GLU A 95 -8.16 31.76 2.67
CA GLU A 95 -8.18 33.21 2.47
C GLU A 95 -6.76 33.81 2.49
N SER A 96 -5.83 33.18 3.20
CA SER A 96 -4.43 33.57 3.26
C SER A 96 -3.59 33.09 2.08
N SER A 97 -4.16 32.28 1.17
CA SER A 97 -3.41 31.70 0.07
C SER A 97 -2.92 32.75 -0.93
N ALA A 98 -1.63 32.67 -1.28
CA ALA A 98 -1.05 33.50 -2.34
C ALA A 98 -1.54 33.09 -3.75
N TRP A 99 -2.14 31.90 -3.87
CA TRP A 99 -2.59 31.35 -5.14
C TRP A 99 -3.87 32.02 -5.64
N LYS A 100 -3.81 32.53 -6.88
CA LYS A 100 -4.99 33.03 -7.60
C LYS A 100 -5.50 31.96 -8.56
N ILE A 101 -6.48 31.17 -8.12
CA ILE A 101 -7.10 30.14 -8.95
C ILE A 101 -8.47 30.58 -9.50
N PRO A 102 -8.96 29.96 -10.59
CA PRO A 102 -10.29 30.26 -11.12
C PRO A 102 -11.39 30.05 -10.08
N ALA A 103 -12.38 30.95 -10.02
CA ALA A 103 -13.49 30.86 -9.07
C ALA A 103 -14.24 29.51 -9.15
N ARG A 104 -14.39 28.97 -10.37
CA ARG A 104 -14.95 27.64 -10.59
C ARG A 104 -14.11 26.56 -9.91
N ALA A 105 -12.79 26.61 -10.04
CA ALA A 105 -11.89 25.65 -9.39
C ALA A 105 -11.97 25.77 -7.87
N LYS A 106 -11.96 26.99 -7.33
CA LYS A 106 -12.13 27.23 -5.89
C LYS A 106 -13.42 26.60 -5.35
N ALA A 107 -14.55 26.83 -6.04
CA ALA A 107 -15.83 26.26 -5.65
C ALA A 107 -15.84 24.71 -5.71
N HIS A 108 -15.23 24.12 -6.74
CA HIS A 108 -15.14 22.66 -6.86
C HIS A 108 -14.28 22.05 -5.75
N ILE A 109 -13.13 22.65 -5.43
CA ILE A 109 -12.27 22.18 -4.33
C ILE A 109 -13.04 22.29 -3.00
N GLN A 110 -13.69 23.42 -2.72
CA GLN A 110 -14.50 23.61 -1.51
C GLN A 110 -15.60 22.55 -1.37
N TYR A 111 -16.30 22.25 -2.45
CA TYR A 111 -17.33 21.22 -2.47
C TYR A 111 -16.75 19.82 -2.15
N GLN A 112 -15.66 19.44 -2.82
CA GLN A 112 -15.02 18.13 -2.58
C GLN A 112 -14.44 18.03 -1.16
N SER A 113 -13.83 19.09 -0.65
CA SER A 113 -13.35 19.18 0.75
C SER A 113 -14.50 19.02 1.75
N GLY A 114 -15.68 19.57 1.44
CA GLY A 114 -16.88 19.39 2.25
C GLY A 114 -17.35 17.93 2.31
N LEU A 115 -17.29 17.20 1.18
CA LEU A 115 -17.57 15.76 1.16
C LEU A 115 -16.53 14.96 1.94
N LEU A 116 -15.26 15.38 1.87
CA LEU A 116 -14.16 14.74 2.56
C LEU A 116 -14.32 14.84 4.09
N LYS A 117 -14.66 16.02 4.62
CA LYS A 117 -14.95 16.22 6.05
C LYS A 117 -16.05 15.29 6.57
N ARG A 118 -17.06 14.98 5.76
CA ARG A 118 -18.12 14.02 6.15
C ARG A 118 -17.58 12.59 6.21
N ARG A 119 -16.68 12.22 5.29
CA ARG A 119 -16.00 10.91 5.30
C ARG A 119 -15.08 10.78 6.51
N GLU A 120 -14.35 11.83 6.86
CA GLU A 120 -13.51 11.91 8.05
C GLU A 120 -14.32 11.64 9.33
N GLN A 121 -15.49 12.25 9.45
CA GLN A 121 -16.43 12.01 10.56
C GLN A 121 -16.92 10.56 10.63
N GLN A 122 -16.81 9.80 9.53
CA GLN A 122 -17.16 8.39 9.43
C GLN A 122 -15.92 7.48 9.50
N SER A 123 -14.78 7.98 10.01
CA SER A 123 -13.51 7.24 10.12
C SER A 123 -12.88 6.82 8.78
N GLY A 124 -13.25 7.48 7.68
CA GLY A 124 -12.60 7.27 6.39
C GLY A 124 -11.46 8.26 6.13
N ASP A 125 -10.58 7.92 5.19
CA ASP A 125 -9.38 8.72 4.94
C ASP A 125 -9.72 10.16 4.45
N PRO A 126 -9.07 11.19 5.02
CA PRO A 126 -9.14 12.59 4.56
C PRO A 126 -8.34 12.81 3.28
N VAL A 127 -8.39 11.88 2.32
CA VAL A 127 -7.68 11.98 1.04
C VAL A 127 -8.66 11.93 -0.12
N PHE A 128 -8.52 12.85 -1.09
CA PHE A 128 -9.28 12.79 -2.33
C PHE A 128 -8.97 11.50 -3.09
N ASN A 129 -10.02 10.89 -3.64
CA ASN A 129 -9.82 9.82 -4.61
C ASN A 129 -9.49 10.40 -6.01
N ASP A 130 -9.05 9.55 -6.91
CA ASP A 130 -8.61 9.98 -8.24
C ASP A 130 -9.74 10.63 -9.06
N THR A 131 -10.99 10.16 -8.90
CA THR A 131 -12.17 10.78 -9.52
C THR A 131 -12.37 12.22 -9.06
N GLN A 132 -12.22 12.49 -7.76
CA GLN A 132 -12.35 13.83 -7.19
C GLN A 132 -11.25 14.77 -7.72
N ILE A 133 -10.00 14.29 -7.78
CA ILE A 133 -8.87 15.03 -8.35
C ILE A 133 -9.12 15.33 -9.84
N LYS A 134 -9.60 14.35 -10.62
CA LYS A 134 -9.96 14.54 -12.04
C LYS A 134 -11.07 15.59 -12.22
N MET A 135 -12.09 15.58 -11.36
CA MET A 135 -13.15 16.59 -11.37
C MET A 135 -12.59 17.98 -11.10
N ILE A 136 -11.73 18.14 -10.08
CA ILE A 136 -11.06 19.41 -9.78
C ILE A 136 -10.19 19.85 -10.96
N LYS A 137 -9.33 18.97 -11.51
CA LYS A 137 -8.49 19.25 -12.68
C LYS A 137 -9.27 19.81 -13.86
N SER A 138 -10.43 19.23 -14.18
CA SER A 138 -11.24 19.68 -15.31
C SER A 138 -11.75 21.13 -15.16
N SER A 139 -11.93 21.60 -13.92
CA SER A 139 -12.35 22.97 -13.63
C SER A 139 -11.28 24.04 -13.93
N PHE A 140 -10.00 23.64 -14.04
CA PHE A 140 -8.90 24.52 -14.46
C PHE A 140 -8.79 24.68 -15.98
N SER A 141 -9.48 23.84 -16.77
CA SER A 141 -9.26 23.72 -18.22
C SER A 141 -10.19 24.60 -19.08
N ALA A 142 -11.04 25.43 -18.49
CA ALA A 142 -12.25 25.94 -19.16
C ALA A 142 -12.27 27.47 -19.45
N GLY A 143 -11.15 28.15 -19.72
CA GLY A 143 -11.19 29.60 -19.98
C GLY A 143 -10.11 30.18 -20.89
N ASN A 144 -10.44 31.31 -21.54
CA ASN A 144 -9.58 32.14 -22.41
C ASN A 144 -8.46 32.90 -21.66
N PHE A 145 -8.31 32.68 -20.35
CA PHE A 145 -7.35 33.33 -19.46
C PHE A 145 -6.46 32.28 -18.79
N SER A 146 -5.77 31.45 -19.58
CA SER A 146 -4.77 30.48 -19.11
C SER A 146 -3.50 31.12 -18.53
N GLY A 147 -3.56 32.40 -18.15
CA GLY A 147 -2.44 33.16 -17.61
C GLY A 147 -2.34 33.04 -16.09
N ASN A 148 -1.32 32.29 -15.66
CA ASN A 148 -0.56 32.40 -14.40
C ASN A 148 -0.79 31.40 -13.26
N ALA A 149 -1.77 30.50 -13.30
CA ALA A 149 -1.85 29.34 -12.37
C ALA A 149 -2.68 28.19 -12.97
N GLY A 150 -2.15 27.56 -14.02
CA GLY A 150 -2.76 26.37 -14.60
C GLY A 150 -2.56 25.14 -13.72
N TRP A 151 -3.36 24.09 -13.95
CA TRP A 151 -3.23 22.80 -13.26
C TRP A 151 -1.79 22.26 -13.24
N LEU A 152 -1.06 22.42 -14.35
CA LEU A 152 0.33 21.96 -14.46
C LEU A 152 1.29 22.74 -13.56
N VAL A 153 1.06 24.04 -13.36
CA VAL A 153 1.89 24.86 -12.45
C VAL A 153 1.66 24.45 -11.00
N LEU A 154 0.41 24.14 -10.64
CA LEU A 154 0.10 23.57 -9.32
C LEU A 154 0.73 22.19 -9.14
N CYS A 155 0.70 21.33 -10.16
CA CYS A 155 1.38 20.03 -10.07
C CYS A 155 2.88 20.18 -9.89
N GLN A 156 3.52 21.12 -10.58
CA GLN A 156 4.93 21.40 -10.38
C GLN A 156 5.20 21.88 -8.95
N ASP A 157 4.40 22.80 -8.42
CA ASP A 157 4.61 23.31 -7.06
C ASP A 157 4.35 22.24 -5.97
N PHE A 158 3.34 21.39 -6.17
CA PHE A 158 2.88 20.45 -5.14
C PHE A 158 3.58 19.09 -5.16
N LEU A 159 4.05 18.64 -6.33
CA LEU A 159 4.53 17.27 -6.52
C LEU A 159 6.00 17.18 -6.94
N ASP A 160 6.61 18.26 -7.42
CA ASP A 160 7.99 18.21 -7.92
C ASP A 160 8.94 17.66 -6.85
N ARG A 161 9.64 16.57 -7.20
CA ARG A 161 10.55 15.79 -6.33
C ARG A 161 9.95 15.21 -5.05
N ARG A 162 8.70 15.53 -4.72
CA ARG A 162 8.03 15.01 -3.50
C ARG A 162 7.84 13.51 -3.54
N LEU A 163 7.54 12.94 -4.70
CA LEU A 163 7.41 11.48 -4.82
C LEU A 163 8.76 10.79 -4.62
N ASP A 164 9.84 11.38 -5.15
CA ASP A 164 11.21 10.88 -4.95
C ASP A 164 11.60 10.93 -3.46
N GLU A 165 11.24 12.00 -2.73
CA GLU A 165 11.48 12.11 -1.28
C GLU A 165 10.85 10.94 -0.51
N PHE A 166 9.62 10.53 -0.86
CA PHE A 166 8.97 9.38 -0.23
C PHE A 166 9.63 8.04 -0.61
N GLU A 167 10.15 7.91 -1.83
CA GLU A 167 10.94 6.73 -2.21
C GLU A 167 12.27 6.66 -1.45
N GLU A 168 12.96 7.78 -1.28
CA GLU A 168 14.19 7.89 -0.49
C GLU A 168 13.91 7.55 0.99
N HIS A 169 12.79 7.99 1.54
CA HIS A 169 12.37 7.62 2.89
C HIS A 169 12.16 6.11 3.04
N LEU A 170 11.47 5.45 2.09
CA LEU A 170 11.32 3.99 2.12
C LEU A 170 12.69 3.29 2.16
N ALA A 171 13.65 3.75 1.34
CA ALA A 171 15.00 3.22 1.35
C ALA A 171 15.72 3.47 2.69
N ALA A 172 15.55 4.65 3.30
CA ALA A 172 16.09 4.97 4.62
C ALA A 172 15.48 4.09 5.74
N TYR A 173 14.22 3.69 5.60
CA TYR A 173 13.59 2.68 6.44
C TYR A 173 14.06 1.26 6.14
N GLY A 174 14.99 1.04 5.21
CA GLY A 174 15.47 -0.29 4.81
C GLY A 174 14.40 -1.12 4.10
N ILE A 175 13.48 -0.46 3.40
CA ILE A 175 12.45 -1.09 2.56
C ILE A 175 12.94 -1.03 1.11
N GLU A 176 13.17 -2.20 0.54
CA GLU A 176 13.77 -2.38 -0.78
C GLU A 176 12.70 -2.65 -1.84
N TYR A 177 13.03 -2.40 -3.10
CA TYR A 177 12.22 -2.82 -4.23
C TYR A 177 12.65 -4.20 -4.71
N ILE A 178 11.69 -5.13 -4.86
CA ILE A 178 11.96 -6.45 -5.43
C ILE A 178 11.58 -6.51 -6.92
N SER A 179 12.51 -7.01 -7.74
CA SER A 179 12.36 -7.16 -9.18
C SER A 179 13.10 -8.39 -9.70
N GLN A 180 12.40 -9.19 -10.51
CA GLN A 180 12.98 -10.33 -11.23
C GLN A 180 13.94 -9.92 -12.37
N HIS A 181 14.06 -8.61 -12.62
CA HIS A 181 14.95 -8.06 -13.64
C HIS A 181 16.27 -7.55 -13.06
N GLU A 182 16.42 -7.56 -11.73
CA GLU A 182 17.66 -7.19 -11.04
C GLU A 182 18.52 -8.45 -10.85
N PRO A 183 19.73 -8.53 -11.48
CA PRO A 183 20.55 -9.74 -11.44
C PRO A 183 20.96 -10.19 -10.03
N ASP A 184 21.16 -9.24 -9.11
CA ASP A 184 21.51 -9.50 -7.71
C ASP A 184 20.33 -10.03 -6.87
N GLN A 185 19.12 -10.03 -7.44
CA GLN A 185 17.90 -10.53 -6.80
C GLN A 185 17.42 -11.87 -7.37
N GLU A 186 18.11 -12.46 -8.35
CA GLU A 186 17.69 -13.72 -8.99
C GLU A 186 17.45 -14.83 -7.97
N GLU A 187 18.31 -14.93 -6.95
CA GLU A 187 18.21 -15.94 -5.88
C GLU A 187 16.99 -15.75 -4.96
N LEU A 188 16.35 -14.57 -4.97
CA LEU A 188 15.13 -14.29 -4.20
C LEU A 188 13.89 -14.91 -4.85
N PHE A 189 14.00 -15.42 -6.08
CA PHE A 189 12.90 -16.03 -6.82
C PHE A 189 13.07 -17.54 -6.97
N ARG A 190 11.93 -18.24 -7.04
CA ARG A 190 11.85 -19.68 -7.36
C ARG A 190 11.18 -19.95 -8.70
N LYS A 191 10.39 -18.99 -9.20
CA LYS A 191 9.77 -19.00 -10.52
C LYS A 191 9.61 -17.58 -11.04
N LYS A 192 9.36 -17.44 -12.34
CA LYS A 192 9.09 -16.16 -12.99
C LYS A 192 7.71 -15.65 -12.59
N ILE A 193 7.58 -14.35 -12.41
CA ILE A 193 6.28 -13.66 -12.23
C ILE A 193 5.58 -13.62 -13.59
N ASP A 194 4.39 -14.23 -13.69
CA ASP A 194 3.60 -14.25 -14.91
C ASP A 194 2.13 -13.85 -14.72
N TRP A 195 1.51 -13.33 -15.79
CA TRP A 195 0.11 -12.90 -15.77
C TRP A 195 -0.90 -14.04 -15.67
N HIS A 196 -0.51 -15.27 -16.03
CA HIS A 196 -1.43 -16.40 -16.00
C HIS A 196 -1.78 -16.75 -14.56
N GLU A 197 -0.77 -16.81 -13.68
CA GLU A 197 -0.96 -17.09 -12.27
C GLU A 197 -1.75 -15.99 -11.55
N ALA A 198 -1.46 -14.71 -11.84
CA ALA A 198 -2.21 -13.61 -11.24
C ALA A 198 -3.69 -13.63 -11.64
N LYS A 199 -4.01 -13.96 -12.90
CA LYS A 199 -5.41 -14.16 -13.31
C LYS A 199 -6.05 -15.32 -12.59
N ARG A 200 -5.36 -16.47 -12.46
CA ARG A 200 -5.87 -17.61 -11.71
C ARG A 200 -6.16 -17.25 -10.26
N ILE A 201 -5.26 -16.52 -9.60
CA ILE A 201 -5.48 -16.02 -8.23
C ILE A 201 -6.74 -15.16 -8.20
N ALA A 202 -6.86 -14.18 -9.09
CA ALA A 202 -8.03 -13.29 -9.15
C ALA A 202 -9.35 -14.06 -9.44
N GLU A 203 -9.32 -15.06 -10.32
CA GLU A 203 -10.49 -15.89 -10.66
C GLU A 203 -10.98 -16.72 -9.46
N VAL A 204 -10.06 -17.26 -8.66
CA VAL A 204 -10.37 -18.11 -7.50
C VAL A 204 -10.72 -17.29 -6.26
N THR A 205 -10.11 -16.12 -6.09
CA THR A 205 -10.22 -15.32 -4.85
C THR A 205 -11.07 -14.06 -4.99
N CYS A 206 -11.44 -13.68 -6.22
CA CYS A 206 -12.12 -12.43 -6.55
C CYS A 206 -11.33 -11.15 -6.18
N LEU A 207 -10.01 -11.26 -6.00
CA LEU A 207 -9.14 -10.12 -5.78
C LEU A 207 -8.99 -9.24 -7.03
N SER A 208 -8.68 -7.96 -6.82
CA SER A 208 -8.29 -7.10 -7.94
C SER A 208 -7.02 -7.66 -8.60
N LEU A 209 -6.83 -7.39 -9.90
CA LEU A 209 -5.61 -7.85 -10.58
C LEU A 209 -4.34 -7.24 -9.99
N SER A 210 -4.42 -6.09 -9.31
CA SER A 210 -3.26 -5.49 -8.64
C SER A 210 -2.86 -6.31 -7.41
N ASP A 211 -3.83 -6.62 -6.54
CA ASP A 211 -3.60 -7.45 -5.35
C ASP A 211 -3.18 -8.86 -5.75
N ALA A 212 -3.81 -9.43 -6.78
CA ALA A 212 -3.42 -10.73 -7.32
C ALA A 212 -1.99 -10.72 -7.89
N MET A 213 -1.52 -9.60 -8.47
CA MET A 213 -0.13 -9.45 -8.91
C MET A 213 0.84 -9.31 -7.74
N ILE A 214 0.46 -8.64 -6.65
CA ILE A 214 1.24 -8.59 -5.40
C ILE A 214 1.42 -10.01 -4.84
N ILE A 215 0.31 -10.76 -4.72
CA ILE A 215 0.32 -12.15 -4.24
C ILE A 215 1.14 -13.02 -5.19
N ASN A 216 0.97 -12.89 -6.50
CA ASN A 216 1.74 -13.65 -7.48
C ASN A 216 3.25 -13.40 -7.34
N ALA A 217 3.68 -12.13 -7.26
CA ALA A 217 5.09 -11.79 -7.03
C ALA A 217 5.62 -12.42 -5.74
N PHE A 218 4.82 -12.38 -4.66
CA PHE A 218 5.14 -13.04 -3.40
C PHE A 218 5.19 -14.57 -3.52
N GLN A 219 4.26 -15.21 -4.23
CA GLN A 219 4.27 -16.65 -4.51
C GLN A 219 5.47 -17.08 -5.35
N CYS A 220 5.94 -16.21 -6.25
CA CYS A 220 7.12 -16.45 -7.07
C CYS A 220 8.44 -16.27 -6.32
N SER A 221 8.44 -15.52 -5.21
CA SER A 221 9.61 -15.32 -4.36
C SER A 221 9.95 -16.55 -3.51
N ARG A 222 11.08 -16.52 -2.81
CA ARG A 222 11.47 -17.46 -1.74
C ARG A 222 11.09 -16.96 -0.34
N PHE A 223 10.39 -15.85 -0.22
CA PHE A 223 9.99 -15.35 1.09
C PHE A 223 8.90 -16.23 1.72
N PRO A 224 8.94 -16.44 3.04
CA PRO A 224 7.96 -17.25 3.77
C PRO A 224 6.57 -16.61 3.86
N PHE A 225 6.51 -15.30 4.13
CA PHE A 225 5.26 -14.58 4.40
C PHE A 225 5.24 -13.20 3.74
N ILE A 226 4.03 -12.66 3.56
CA ILE A 226 3.77 -11.27 3.22
C ILE A 226 3.14 -10.58 4.44
N VAL A 227 3.43 -9.30 4.67
CA VAL A 227 2.78 -8.50 5.71
C VAL A 227 1.65 -7.69 5.08
N SER A 228 0.43 -7.83 5.58
CA SER A 228 -0.75 -7.11 5.08
C SER A 228 -1.74 -6.79 6.19
N SER A 229 -2.53 -5.74 6.01
CA SER A 229 -3.71 -5.42 6.80
C SER A 229 -5.01 -5.50 5.98
N ASP A 230 -4.93 -5.96 4.73
CA ASP A 230 -6.09 -6.17 3.87
C ASP A 230 -6.82 -7.47 4.24
N PHE A 231 -8.11 -7.32 4.58
CA PHE A 231 -8.97 -8.45 4.88
C PHE A 231 -9.08 -9.45 3.71
N ASP A 232 -9.15 -8.95 2.47
CA ASP A 232 -9.37 -9.81 1.31
C ASP A 232 -8.13 -10.67 1.02
N LEU A 233 -6.93 -10.17 1.33
CA LEU A 233 -5.69 -10.94 1.20
C LEU A 233 -5.62 -12.09 2.21
N GLY A 234 -5.97 -11.84 3.49
CA GLY A 234 -6.01 -12.91 4.48
C GLY A 234 -7.14 -13.91 4.21
N TYR A 235 -8.29 -13.46 3.73
CA TYR A 235 -9.35 -14.35 3.24
C TYR A 235 -8.86 -15.25 2.11
N ALA A 236 -8.17 -14.69 1.10
CA ALA A 236 -7.61 -15.45 -0.01
C ALA A 236 -6.61 -16.52 0.46
N VAL A 237 -5.74 -16.18 1.41
CA VAL A 237 -4.76 -17.11 2.01
C VAL A 237 -5.44 -18.28 2.73
N LEU A 238 -6.52 -18.00 3.48
CA LEU A 238 -7.31 -19.05 4.15
C LEU A 238 -8.14 -19.87 3.15
N ALA A 239 -8.61 -19.28 2.06
CA ALA A 239 -9.40 -19.97 1.04
C ALA A 239 -8.56 -20.85 0.10
N SER A 240 -7.23 -20.68 0.04
CA SER A 240 -6.36 -21.40 -0.90
C SER A 240 -5.26 -22.20 -0.22
N LYS A 241 -5.13 -23.48 -0.59
CA LYS A 241 -4.04 -24.34 -0.09
C LYS A 241 -2.68 -24.00 -0.67
N GLU A 242 -2.65 -23.33 -1.81
CA GLU A 242 -1.44 -23.04 -2.60
C GLU A 242 -0.75 -21.74 -2.16
N LEU A 243 -1.48 -20.84 -1.50
CA LEU A 243 -0.93 -19.58 -1.04
C LEU A 243 -0.09 -19.77 0.23
N LYS A 244 1.09 -19.17 0.21
CA LYS A 244 1.94 -18.93 1.38
C LYS A 244 1.26 -18.04 2.44
N ASP A 245 1.89 -17.98 3.60
CA ASP A 245 1.39 -17.32 4.80
C ASP A 245 1.32 -15.79 4.68
N VAL A 246 0.44 -15.19 5.47
CA VAL A 246 0.33 -13.74 5.67
C VAL A 246 0.44 -13.41 7.15
N VAL A 247 1.18 -12.36 7.45
CA VAL A 247 1.30 -11.78 8.80
C VAL A 247 0.47 -10.50 8.85
N MET A 248 -0.43 -10.38 9.82
CA MET A 248 -1.43 -9.31 9.87
C MET A 248 -1.63 -8.72 11.26
N PRO A 249 -2.13 -7.47 11.38
CA PRO A 249 -2.53 -6.90 12.65
C PRO A 249 -3.54 -7.79 13.40
N ASP A 250 -3.39 -7.93 14.72
CA ASP A 250 -4.29 -8.68 15.59
C ASP A 250 -5.75 -8.21 15.48
N SER A 251 -5.93 -6.91 15.26
CA SER A 251 -7.24 -6.28 15.00
C SER A 251 -7.92 -6.80 13.73
N VAL A 252 -7.15 -7.14 12.69
CA VAL A 252 -7.65 -7.70 11.44
C VAL A 252 -7.86 -9.20 11.59
N VAL A 253 -6.91 -9.94 12.17
CA VAL A 253 -7.00 -11.39 12.33
C VAL A 253 -8.25 -11.81 13.12
N ARG A 254 -8.62 -11.03 14.14
CA ARG A 254 -9.84 -11.27 14.94
C ARG A 254 -11.11 -11.38 14.10
N LYS A 255 -11.18 -10.71 12.93
CA LYS A 255 -12.34 -10.74 12.04
C LYS A 255 -12.53 -12.10 11.35
N TYR A 256 -11.48 -12.91 11.19
CA TYR A 256 -11.60 -14.23 10.58
C TYR A 256 -12.18 -15.30 11.51
N ARG A 257 -12.28 -15.03 12.82
CA ARG A 257 -12.79 -16.01 13.81
C ARG A 257 -14.22 -16.46 13.52
N ASP A 258 -14.99 -15.62 12.84
CA ASP A 258 -16.39 -15.89 12.49
C ASP A 258 -16.52 -16.69 11.18
N TYR A 259 -15.41 -16.98 10.50
CA TYR A 259 -15.38 -17.71 9.23
C TYR A 259 -14.96 -19.16 9.46
N HIS A 260 -15.73 -20.08 8.88
CA HIS A 260 -15.40 -21.50 8.86
C HIS A 260 -14.86 -21.86 7.47
N PHE A 261 -13.54 -22.06 7.39
CA PHE A 261 -12.89 -22.57 6.19
C PHE A 261 -12.91 -24.10 6.28
N GLU A 262 -13.76 -24.75 5.49
CA GLU A 262 -13.77 -26.21 5.38
C GLU A 262 -12.49 -26.67 4.68
N GLU A 263 -11.79 -27.64 5.26
CA GLU A 263 -10.73 -28.35 4.55
C GLU A 263 -11.38 -29.13 3.41
N TYR A 264 -11.41 -28.56 2.19
CA TYR A 264 -11.72 -29.34 1.01
C TYR A 264 -10.65 -30.42 0.85
N THR A 265 -10.93 -31.62 1.36
CA THR A 265 -10.20 -32.84 1.04
C THR A 265 -10.60 -33.22 -0.38
N GLU A 266 -9.73 -32.91 -1.35
CA GLU A 266 -9.69 -33.65 -2.61
C GLU A 266 -8.92 -34.97 -2.41
#